data_AF-A0A1Q7P501-F1
#
_entry.id   AF-A0A1Q7P501-F1
#
_cell.length_a   1.000
_cell.length_b   1.000
_cell.length_c   1.000
_cell.angle_alpha   90.00
_cell.angle_beta   90.00
_cell.angle_gamma   90.00
#
_symmetry.space_group_name_H-M   'P 1'
#
loop_
_entity.id
_entity.type
_entity.pdbx_description
1 polymer ?
#
loop_
_entity_poly.entity_id
_entity_poly.type
_entity_poly.pdbx_seq_one_letter_code
_entity_poly.pdbx_strand_id
1 'polypeptide(L)'
;MQAFSATISTIIHATEDPAKVAQAIRSLLPTETPVDEKVNKAKGHHGNEIVTMVFTIRKPKFVGDFLRSIWNGLSLLDRTGVFSSLSSRVDHSGTLFLRIDKQEALGGKVRLQDTDPIKIAISFRTMSPKGYGFVDNIRRKLEEIQD
;
A
#
# COMPACT_ATOMS: atom_id res chain seq x y z
N MET A 1 7.77 -1.83 -16.73
CA MET A 1 7.77 -2.75 -15.57
C MET A 1 6.35 -3.15 -15.21
N GLN A 2 6.15 -4.30 -14.55
CA GLN A 2 4.82 -4.78 -14.17
C GLN A 2 4.72 -4.90 -12.64
N ALA A 3 3.67 -4.30 -12.04
CA ALA A 3 3.32 -4.57 -10.66
C ALA A 3 2.70 -5.97 -10.55
N PHE A 4 3.23 -6.83 -9.68
CA PHE A 4 2.83 -8.25 -9.64
C PHE A 4 2.34 -8.73 -8.29
N SER A 5 2.63 -7.99 -7.22
CA SER A 5 2.09 -8.27 -5.89
C SER A 5 1.85 -6.96 -5.15
N ALA A 6 0.78 -6.91 -4.37
CA ALA A 6 0.56 -5.86 -3.38
C ALA A 6 0.21 -6.47 -2.03
N THR A 7 0.77 -5.91 -0.97
CA THR A 7 0.43 -6.21 0.41
C THR A 7 -0.06 -4.95 1.08
N ILE A 8 -1.26 -5.00 1.66
CA ILE A 8 -1.87 -3.94 2.44
C ILE A 8 -1.91 -4.43 3.88
N SER A 9 -1.39 -3.67 4.82
CA SER A 9 -1.33 -4.11 6.21
C SER A 9 -1.46 -2.96 7.20
N THR A 10 -2.00 -3.26 8.38
CA THR A 10 -2.10 -2.31 9.47
C THR A 10 -2.10 -3.02 10.81
N ILE A 11 -1.66 -2.32 11.85
CA ILE A 11 -1.87 -2.74 13.23
C ILE A 11 -3.32 -2.41 13.61
N ILE A 12 -3.94 -3.30 14.38
CA ILE A 12 -5.22 -3.08 15.06
C ILE A 12 -4.89 -2.84 16.53
N HIS A 13 -5.19 -1.65 17.02
CA HIS A 13 -5.05 -1.29 18.43
C HIS A 13 -6.23 -1.80 19.26
N ALA A 14 -6.03 -1.96 20.56
CA ALA A 14 -7.06 -2.47 21.47
C ALA A 14 -8.35 -1.61 21.51
N THR A 15 -8.26 -0.34 21.15
CA THR A 15 -9.39 0.61 21.10
C THR A 15 -10.11 0.62 19.74
N GLU A 16 -9.60 -0.12 18.75
CA GLU A 16 -10.18 -0.16 17.41
C GLU A 16 -11.14 -1.34 17.24
N ASP A 17 -12.16 -1.15 16.41
CA ASP A 17 -13.03 -2.23 15.96
C ASP A 17 -12.38 -2.94 14.75
N PRO A 18 -12.01 -4.24 14.85
CA PRO A 18 -11.40 -4.97 13.75
C PRO A 18 -12.22 -4.95 12.46
N ALA A 19 -13.55 -4.90 12.56
CA ALA A 19 -14.43 -4.85 11.38
C ALA A 19 -14.29 -3.50 10.65
N LYS A 20 -14.19 -2.38 11.38
CA LYS A 20 -13.93 -1.06 10.78
C LYS A 20 -12.54 -0.97 10.18
N VAL A 21 -11.54 -1.60 10.80
CA VAL A 21 -10.18 -1.63 10.24
C VAL A 21 -10.16 -2.43 8.93
N ALA A 22 -10.83 -3.58 8.88
CA ALA A 22 -11.00 -4.35 7.65
C ALA A 22 -11.75 -3.54 6.58
N GLN A 23 -12.80 -2.82 6.97
CA GLN A 23 -13.53 -1.92 6.08
C GLN A 23 -12.62 -0.83 5.51
N ALA A 24 -11.77 -0.20 6.31
CA ALA A 24 -10.84 0.83 5.84
C ALA A 24 -9.87 0.29 4.77
N ILE A 25 -9.34 -0.93 4.95
CA ILE A 25 -8.53 -1.57 3.90
C ILE A 25 -9.38 -1.85 2.65
N ARG A 26 -10.60 -2.37 2.82
CA ARG A 26 -11.50 -2.71 1.70
C ARG A 26 -11.92 -1.47 0.90
N SER A 27 -12.11 -0.32 1.55
CA SER A 27 -12.43 0.95 0.90
C SER A 27 -11.31 1.46 -0.03
N LEU A 28 -10.07 0.98 0.14
CA LEU A 28 -8.95 1.30 -0.74
C LEU A 28 -8.85 0.36 -1.96
N LEU A 29 -9.59 -0.76 -1.95
CA LEU A 29 -9.55 -1.76 -3.01
C LEU A 29 -10.62 -1.44 -4.07
N PRO A 30 -10.31 -1.59 -5.37
CA PRO A 30 -11.34 -1.66 -6.39
C PRO A 30 -12.34 -2.79 -6.08
N THR A 31 -13.60 -2.60 -6.49
CA THR A 31 -14.66 -3.60 -6.32
C THR A 31 -14.24 -4.98 -6.83
N GLU A 32 -14.59 -6.04 -6.09
CA GLU A 32 -14.31 -7.44 -6.43
C GLU A 32 -12.81 -7.83 -6.52
N THR A 33 -11.89 -7.02 -5.97
CA THR A 33 -10.47 -7.38 -5.91
C THR A 33 -10.27 -8.62 -5.03
N PRO A 34 -9.80 -9.77 -5.57
CA PRO A 34 -9.53 -10.95 -4.79
C PRO A 34 -8.29 -10.74 -3.92
N VAL A 35 -8.46 -10.96 -2.61
CA VAL A 35 -7.42 -10.78 -1.60
C VAL A 35 -7.30 -12.01 -0.71
N ASP A 36 -6.06 -12.38 -0.40
CA ASP A 36 -5.79 -13.28 0.73
C ASP A 36 -5.77 -12.43 2.01
N GLU A 37 -6.79 -12.58 2.85
CA GLU A 37 -6.88 -11.91 4.16
C GLU A 37 -6.26 -12.77 5.26
N LYS A 38 -5.43 -12.15 6.11
CA LYS A 38 -4.82 -12.78 7.28
C LYS A 38 -4.82 -11.84 8.47
N VAL A 39 -5.09 -12.38 9.65
CA VAL A 39 -4.91 -11.69 10.93
C VAL A 39 -3.83 -12.41 11.72
N ASN A 40 -2.78 -11.68 12.06
CA ASN A 40 -1.65 -12.17 12.86
C ASN A 40 -1.73 -11.56 14.25
N LYS A 41 -1.48 -12.38 15.27
CA LYS A 41 -1.37 -11.94 16.67
C LYS A 41 0.05 -12.20 17.14
N ALA A 42 0.76 -11.14 17.51
CA ALA A 42 2.08 -11.24 18.12
C ALA A 42 2.03 -10.70 19.55
N LYS A 43 2.82 -11.26 20.45
CA LYS A 43 3.01 -10.68 21.79
C LYS A 43 4.31 -9.88 21.79
N GLY A 44 4.24 -8.60 22.14
CA GLY A 44 5.41 -7.78 22.37
C GLY A 44 6.18 -8.22 23.62
N HIS A 45 7.43 -7.75 23.76
CA HIS A 45 8.31 -8.09 24.89
C HIS A 45 7.68 -7.76 26.27
N HIS A 46 6.80 -6.75 26.32
CA HIS A 46 6.07 -6.33 27.52
C HIS A 46 4.64 -6.90 27.62
N GLY A 47 4.30 -7.95 26.87
CA GLY A 47 3.01 -8.63 26.97
C GLY A 47 1.84 -8.00 26.18
N ASN A 48 2.05 -6.83 25.56
CA ASN A 48 1.05 -6.19 24.70
C ASN A 48 0.82 -7.04 23.44
N GLU A 49 -0.45 -7.41 23.17
CA GLU A 49 -0.83 -8.08 21.93
C GLU A 49 -0.80 -7.06 20.78
N ILE A 50 0.04 -7.33 19.78
CA ILE A 50 0.06 -6.62 18.50
C ILE A 50 -0.74 -7.46 17.52
N VAL A 51 -1.94 -6.99 17.20
CA VAL A 51 -2.76 -7.60 16.15
C VAL A 51 -2.43 -6.87 14.84
N THR A 52 -2.07 -7.61 13.80
CA THR A 52 -1.83 -7.07 12.46
C THR A 52 -2.77 -7.73 11.46
N MET A 53 -3.46 -6.91 10.69
CA MET A 53 -4.29 -7.35 9.57
C MET A 53 -3.52 -7.17 8.27
N VAL A 54 -3.55 -8.18 7.40
CA VAL A 54 -2.79 -8.21 6.15
C VAL A 54 -3.69 -8.72 5.02
N PHE A 55 -3.76 -7.95 3.95
CA PHE A 55 -4.47 -8.27 2.70
C PHE A 55 -3.42 -8.39 1.60
N THR A 56 -3.45 -9.48 0.83
CA THR A 56 -2.49 -9.70 -0.26
C THR A 56 -3.20 -9.88 -1.60
N ILE A 57 -2.80 -9.08 -2.60
CA ILE A 57 -3.21 -9.23 -3.99
C ILE A 57 -2.07 -9.91 -4.75
N ARG A 58 -2.35 -11.05 -5.39
CA ARG A 58 -1.34 -11.87 -6.11
C ARG A 58 -1.44 -11.83 -7.62
N LYS A 59 -2.61 -11.47 -8.16
CA LYS A 59 -2.88 -11.47 -9.60
C LYS A 59 -2.45 -10.12 -10.20
N PRO A 60 -1.46 -10.07 -11.13
CA PRO A 60 -0.90 -8.81 -11.63
C PRO A 60 -1.92 -7.82 -12.20
N LYS A 61 -3.00 -8.30 -12.83
CA LYS A 61 -4.11 -7.45 -13.30
C LYS A 61 -4.67 -6.60 -12.16
N PHE A 62 -5.11 -7.25 -11.08
CA PHE A 62 -5.69 -6.59 -9.91
C PHE A 62 -4.69 -5.74 -9.15
N VAL A 63 -3.41 -6.11 -9.14
CA VAL A 63 -2.35 -5.26 -8.57
C VAL A 63 -2.21 -3.96 -9.36
N GLY A 64 -2.28 -4.03 -10.69
CA GLY A 64 -2.26 -2.86 -11.56
C GLY A 64 -3.49 -1.98 -11.38
N ASP A 65 -4.69 -2.58 -11.25
CA ASP A 65 -5.94 -1.85 -10.96
C ASP A 65 -5.87 -1.15 -9.60
N PHE A 66 -5.38 -1.85 -8.58
CA PHE A 66 -5.16 -1.30 -7.24
C PHE A 66 -4.16 -0.14 -7.25
N LEU A 67 -3.02 -0.29 -7.93
CA LEU A 67 -2.03 0.79 -8.06
C LEU A 67 -2.66 2.04 -8.69
N ARG A 68 -3.44 1.89 -9.77
CA ARG A 68 -4.15 3.01 -10.41
C ARG A 68 -5.16 3.66 -9.46
N SER A 69 -5.97 2.86 -8.77
CA SER A 69 -6.96 3.37 -7.81
C SER A 69 -6.32 4.19 -6.69
N ILE A 70 -5.23 3.69 -6.10
CA ILE A 70 -4.50 4.40 -5.05
C ILE A 70 -3.88 5.68 -5.60
N TRP A 71 -3.20 5.61 -6.73
CA TRP A 71 -2.53 6.76 -7.33
C TRP A 71 -3.53 7.86 -7.71
N ASN A 72 -4.64 7.48 -8.34
CA ASN A 72 -5.68 8.42 -8.76
C ASN A 72 -6.42 9.03 -7.56
N GLY A 73 -6.56 8.29 -6.45
CA GLY A 73 -7.14 8.78 -5.21
C GLY A 73 -6.27 9.78 -4.44
N LEU A 74 -4.96 9.83 -4.69
CA LEU A 74 -4.07 10.82 -4.06
C LEU A 74 -4.29 12.21 -4.69
N SER A 75 -4.28 13.24 -3.84
CA SER A 75 -4.29 14.63 -4.31
C SER A 75 -2.99 14.98 -5.04
N LEU A 76 -3.00 16.05 -5.85
CA LEU A 76 -1.79 16.54 -6.53
C LEU A 76 -0.65 16.80 -5.54
N LEU A 77 -0.96 17.41 -4.39
CA LEU A 77 0.03 17.68 -3.33
C LEU A 77 0.63 16.38 -2.78
N ASP A 78 -0.20 15.36 -2.54
CA ASP A 78 0.26 14.06 -2.07
C ASP A 78 1.13 13.36 -3.11
N ARG A 79 0.75 13.40 -4.40
CA ARG A 79 1.55 12.85 -5.51
C ARG A 79 2.92 13.54 -5.59
N THR A 80 2.98 14.87 -5.46
CA THR A 80 4.24 15.62 -5.36
C THR A 80 5.07 15.19 -4.14
N GLY A 81 4.42 14.96 -3.00
CA GLY A 81 5.06 14.41 -1.80
C GLY A 81 5.67 13.02 -2.03
N VAL A 82 4.97 12.13 -2.74
CA VAL A 82 5.50 10.82 -3.13
C VAL A 82 6.71 10.98 -4.06
N PHE A 83 6.63 11.82 -5.10
CA PHE A 83 7.72 11.99 -6.06
C PHE A 83 8.99 12.59 -5.45
N SER A 84 8.85 13.55 -4.53
CA SER A 84 9.98 14.19 -3.83
C SER A 84 10.71 13.22 -2.88
N SER A 85 10.01 12.23 -2.36
CA SER A 85 10.55 11.23 -1.42
C SER A 85 10.68 9.82 -2.03
N LEU A 86 10.52 9.68 -3.36
CA LEU A 86 10.38 8.38 -4.01
C LEU A 86 11.57 7.44 -3.78
N SER A 87 12.80 7.97 -3.73
CA SER A 87 14.01 7.19 -3.45
C SER A 87 14.00 6.52 -2.07
N SER A 88 13.36 7.15 -1.08
CA SER A 88 13.17 6.57 0.27
C SER A 88 11.98 5.62 0.37
N ARG A 89 11.07 5.68 -0.61
CA ARG A 89 9.86 4.85 -0.68
C ARG A 89 10.02 3.59 -1.53
N VAL A 90 11.13 3.46 -2.25
CA VAL A 90 11.40 2.28 -3.08
C VAL A 90 12.60 1.56 -2.51
N ASP A 91 12.43 0.28 -2.16
CA ASP A 91 13.55 -0.54 -1.70
C ASP A 91 14.38 -1.11 -2.87
N HIS A 92 15.48 -1.78 -2.51
CA HIS A 92 16.39 -2.43 -3.46
C HIS A 92 15.76 -3.62 -4.21
N SER A 93 14.59 -4.12 -3.77
CA SER A 93 13.84 -5.19 -4.43
C SER A 93 12.85 -4.66 -5.48
N GLY A 94 12.70 -3.34 -5.58
CA GLY A 94 11.72 -2.72 -6.47
C GLY A 94 10.31 -2.70 -5.88
N THR A 95 10.19 -2.60 -4.55
CA THR A 95 8.91 -2.46 -3.85
C THR A 95 8.67 -1.01 -3.47
N LEU A 96 7.54 -0.44 -3.91
CA LEU A 96 7.07 0.88 -3.52
C LEU A 96 6.26 0.80 -2.23
N PHE A 97 6.60 1.65 -1.25
CA PHE A 97 5.94 1.78 0.03
C PHE A 97 5.17 3.09 0.14
N LEU A 98 3.87 2.98 0.39
CA LEU A 98 2.98 4.09 0.73
C LEU A 98 2.38 3.85 2.10
N ARG A 99 2.04 4.95 2.77
CA ARG A 99 1.41 4.94 4.10
C ARG A 99 0.19 5.82 4.03
N ILE A 100 -0.97 5.20 4.19
CA ILE A 100 -2.28 5.83 4.01
C ILE A 100 -2.93 6.01 5.37
N ASP A 101 -3.56 7.17 5.56
CA ASP A 101 -4.33 7.47 6.76
C ASP A 101 -5.46 6.47 6.94
N LYS A 102 -5.45 5.76 8.07
CA LYS A 102 -6.40 4.70 8.37
C LYS A 102 -7.83 5.25 8.53
N GLN A 103 -7.98 6.44 9.11
CA GLN A 103 -9.28 7.04 9.39
C GLN A 103 -9.90 7.62 8.12
N GLU A 104 -9.11 8.32 7.29
CA GLU A 104 -9.58 8.81 5.99
C GLU A 104 -9.91 7.65 5.03
N ALA A 105 -9.14 6.56 5.08
CA ALA A 105 -9.39 5.35 4.29
C ALA A 105 -10.74 4.68 4.62
N LEU A 106 -11.19 4.72 5.89
CA LEU A 106 -12.52 4.24 6.26
C LEU A 106 -13.63 4.96 5.48
N GLY A 107 -13.44 6.26 5.20
CA GLY A 107 -14.31 7.08 4.36
C GLY A 107 -14.02 7.01 2.85
N GLY A 108 -13.14 6.10 2.40
CA GLY A 108 -12.80 5.91 0.99
C GLY A 108 -11.82 6.94 0.41
N LYS A 109 -11.17 7.75 1.25
CA LYS A 109 -10.20 8.75 0.80
C LYS A 109 -8.77 8.22 0.92
N VAL A 110 -7.94 8.56 -0.05
CA VAL A 110 -6.52 8.20 -0.04
C VAL A 110 -5.69 9.42 0.37
N ARG A 111 -5.16 9.40 1.60
CA ARG A 111 -4.32 10.48 2.16
C ARG A 111 -3.05 9.91 2.76
N LEU A 112 -1.93 10.61 2.58
CA LEU A 112 -0.66 10.18 3.18
C LEU A 112 -0.64 10.48 4.68
N GLN A 113 -0.14 9.54 5.47
CA GLN A 113 -0.01 9.67 6.93
C GLN A 113 1.14 8.79 7.42
N ASP A 114 1.91 9.27 8.40
CA ASP A 114 2.98 8.48 9.01
C ASP A 114 2.59 7.85 10.36
N THR A 115 1.67 8.46 11.08
CA THR A 115 1.20 7.97 12.38
C THR A 115 0.05 6.97 12.22
N ASP A 116 0.24 5.76 12.71
CA ASP A 116 -0.72 4.64 12.64
C ASP A 116 -1.36 4.39 11.24
N PRO A 117 -0.54 4.20 10.18
CA PRO A 117 -1.06 4.13 8.82
C PRO A 117 -1.46 2.71 8.41
N ILE A 118 -2.32 2.65 7.41
CA ILE A 118 -2.40 1.49 6.51
C ILE A 118 -1.17 1.52 5.60
N LYS A 119 -0.31 0.53 5.73
CA LYS A 119 0.90 0.36 4.91
C LYS A 119 0.57 -0.38 3.64
N ILE A 120 0.93 0.19 2.50
CA ILE A 120 0.81 -0.42 1.18
C ILE A 120 2.21 -0.69 0.64
N ALA A 121 2.48 -1.93 0.26
CA ALA A 121 3.70 -2.35 -0.41
C ALA A 121 3.34 -2.92 -1.78
N ILE A 122 3.86 -2.35 -2.87
CA ILE A 122 3.58 -2.80 -4.25
C ILE A 122 4.91 -3.20 -4.90
N SER A 123 5.06 -4.48 -5.20
CA SER A 123 6.28 -5.03 -5.79
C SER A 123 6.21 -5.06 -7.32
N PHE A 124 7.26 -4.55 -7.95
CA PHE A 124 7.39 -4.47 -9.40
C PHE A 124 8.43 -5.45 -9.93
N ARG A 125 8.11 -6.11 -11.04
CA ARG A 125 9.06 -6.96 -11.77
C ARG A 125 9.78 -6.11 -12.81
N THR A 126 11.11 -6.16 -12.79
CA THR A 126 11.97 -5.59 -13.82
C THR A 126 12.59 -6.69 -14.69
N MET A 127 12.83 -6.39 -15.96
CA MET A 127 13.59 -7.25 -16.87
C MET A 127 15.10 -6.98 -16.80
N SER A 128 15.53 -5.94 -16.08
CA SER A 128 16.94 -5.61 -15.89
C SER A 128 17.47 -6.22 -14.58
N PRO A 129 18.33 -7.26 -14.64
CA PRO A 129 18.78 -8.01 -13.46
C PRO A 129 19.71 -7.23 -12.52
N LYS A 130 20.19 -6.03 -12.90
CA LYS A 130 21.17 -5.27 -12.13
C LYS A 130 20.60 -4.32 -11.07
N GLY A 131 19.28 -4.26 -10.86
CA GLY A 131 18.65 -3.48 -9.77
C GLY A 131 18.78 -1.95 -9.86
N TYR A 132 19.62 -1.41 -10.75
CA TYR A 132 19.71 0.02 -11.01
C TYR A 132 18.45 0.54 -11.71
N GLY A 133 17.96 1.69 -11.25
CA GLY A 133 16.85 2.41 -11.88
C GLY A 133 15.45 1.95 -11.47
N PHE A 134 15.27 1.20 -10.36
CA PHE A 134 13.91 0.93 -9.84
C PHE A 134 13.14 2.22 -9.57
N VAL A 135 13.79 3.19 -8.92
CA VAL A 135 13.20 4.51 -8.63
C VAL A 135 12.71 5.18 -9.92
N ASP A 136 13.56 5.26 -10.94
CA ASP A 136 13.21 5.93 -12.20
C ASP A 136 12.15 5.18 -13.00
N ASN A 137 12.21 3.84 -12.98
CA ASN A 137 11.22 3.02 -13.66
C ASN A 137 9.86 3.07 -12.96
N ILE A 138 9.83 3.09 -11.62
CA ILE A 138 8.60 3.27 -10.84
C ILE A 138 8.07 4.69 -11.03
N ARG A 139 8.92 5.72 -11.03
CA ARG A 139 8.53 7.10 -11.34
C ARG A 139 7.78 7.16 -12.67
N ARG A 140 8.39 6.64 -13.74
CA ARG A 140 7.79 6.59 -15.08
C ARG A 140 6.47 5.81 -15.07
N LYS A 141 6.42 4.69 -14.35
CA LYS A 141 5.20 3.88 -14.22
C LYS A 141 4.06 4.64 -13.55
N LEU A 142 4.36 5.50 -12.57
CA LEU A 142 3.39 6.37 -11.90
C LEU A 142 2.96 7.55 -12.78
N GLU A 143 3.89 8.15 -13.54
CA GLU A 143 3.61 9.21 -14.51
C GLU A 143 2.72 8.74 -15.67
N GLU A 144 2.83 7.47 -16.06
CA GLU A 144 1.96 6.84 -17.07
C GLU A 144 0.51 6.64 -16.61
N ILE A 145 0.24 6.71 -15.31
CA ILE A 145 -1.13 6.61 -14.79
C ILE A 145 -1.80 7.96 -15.04
N GLN A 146 -2.55 8.04 -16.14
CA GLN A 146 -3.36 9.21 -16.47
C GLN A 146 -4.61 9.27 -15.57
N ASP A 147 -5.02 10.50 -15.25
CA ASP A 147 -6.28 10.81 -14.55
C ASP A 147 -7.50 10.44 -15.42
#